data_AF-A0ABD4STD0-F1
#
_entry.id   AF-A0ABD4STD0-F1
#
_cell.length_a   1.000
_cell.length_b   1.000
_cell.length_c   1.000
_cell.angle_alpha   90.00
_cell.angle_beta   90.00
_cell.angle_gamma   90.00
#
_symmetry.space_group_name_H-M   'P 1'
#
loop_
_entity.id
_entity.type
_entity.pdbx_description
1 polymer ?
#
loop_
_entity_poly.entity_id
_entity_poly.type
_entity_poly.pdbx_seq_one_letter_code
_entity_poly.pdbx_strand_id
1 'polypeptide(L)'
;MKLKCPACGASASLDILLSHDGAREAVMLALRLPAPMGKKLVQYLALFRPVKRDLSFDRLARLLEELLPDIERAQVDHDGRTWPAPQTYWQQAIDTVLAARDAGRLTLPLKSHGYLYSVLAGLASSAEGRAERQHEQRRQRGDGWRYGGGLTPVTSALPRDSPGPDKPPKTPMPGHIKAQLNKGKSE
;
A
#
# COMPACT_ATOMS: atom_id res chain seq x y z
N MET A 1 -39.12 -12.88 5.06
CA MET A 1 -38.75 -12.22 3.76
C MET A 1 -38.50 -13.29 2.70
N LYS A 2 -38.75 -13.05 1.39
CA LYS A 2 -38.58 -14.08 0.33
C LYS A 2 -37.48 -13.71 -0.68
N LEU A 3 -36.65 -14.69 -1.02
CA LEU A 3 -35.63 -14.65 -2.06
C LEU A 3 -36.20 -15.32 -3.33
N LYS A 4 -35.91 -14.79 -4.52
CA LYS A 4 -36.28 -15.43 -5.80
C LYS A 4 -35.04 -15.69 -6.63
N CYS A 5 -34.89 -16.92 -7.11
CA CYS A 5 -33.84 -17.27 -8.06
C CYS A 5 -34.12 -16.60 -9.42
N PRO A 6 -33.21 -15.77 -9.95
CA PRO A 6 -33.41 -15.12 -11.25
C PRO A 6 -33.33 -16.10 -12.43
N ALA A 7 -32.75 -17.30 -12.24
CA ALA A 7 -32.60 -18.28 -13.30
C ALA A 7 -33.83 -19.19 -13.48
N CYS A 8 -34.47 -19.63 -12.39
CA CYS A 8 -35.57 -20.60 -12.44
C CYS A 8 -36.85 -20.18 -11.72
N GLY A 9 -36.87 -19.00 -11.07
CA GLY A 9 -38.05 -18.48 -10.37
C GLY A 9 -38.33 -19.13 -9.00
N ALA A 10 -37.52 -20.12 -8.57
CA ALA A 10 -37.65 -20.75 -7.26
C ALA A 10 -37.65 -19.69 -6.15
N SER A 11 -38.62 -19.78 -5.24
CA SER A 11 -38.74 -18.85 -4.10
C SER A 11 -38.48 -19.57 -2.79
N ALA A 12 -37.60 -19.01 -1.95
CA ALA A 12 -37.32 -19.51 -0.61
C ALA A 12 -37.48 -18.38 0.42
N SER A 13 -37.90 -18.68 1.65
CA SER A 13 -37.82 -17.69 2.72
C SER A 13 -36.37 -17.54 3.18
N LEU A 14 -35.99 -16.34 3.59
CA LEU A 14 -34.68 -16.10 4.19
C LEU A 14 -34.51 -16.91 5.50
N ASP A 15 -35.61 -17.11 6.22
CA ASP A 15 -35.64 -17.84 7.48
C ASP A 15 -35.17 -19.30 7.31
N ILE A 16 -35.53 -19.95 6.20
CA ILE A 16 -35.05 -21.32 5.87
C ILE A 16 -33.52 -21.37 5.75
N LEU A 17 -32.92 -20.32 5.18
CA LEU A 17 -31.47 -20.24 5.06
C LEU A 17 -30.81 -20.06 6.43
N LEU A 18 -31.37 -19.21 7.29
CA LEU A 18 -30.83 -18.96 8.64
C LEU A 18 -31.04 -20.13 9.61
N SER A 19 -31.99 -21.03 9.32
CA SER A 19 -32.16 -22.28 10.08
C SER A 19 -30.98 -23.24 9.91
N HIS A 20 -30.21 -23.14 8.82
CA HIS A 20 -29.00 -23.94 8.64
C HIS A 20 -27.82 -23.28 9.36
N ASP A 21 -27.16 -23.98 10.28
CA ASP A 21 -26.14 -23.39 11.14
C ASP A 21 -24.95 -22.82 10.36
N GLY A 22 -24.37 -23.58 9.42
CA GLY A 22 -23.28 -23.06 8.58
C GLY A 22 -23.67 -21.87 7.69
N ALA A 23 -24.95 -21.78 7.29
CA ALA A 23 -25.43 -20.65 6.49
C ALA A 23 -25.62 -19.40 7.35
N ARG A 24 -26.11 -19.58 8.58
CA ARG A 24 -26.19 -18.53 9.59
C ARG A 24 -24.81 -17.96 9.87
N GLU A 25 -23.82 -18.82 10.10
CA GLU A 25 -22.42 -18.43 10.33
C GLU A 25 -21.83 -17.66 9.15
N ALA A 26 -21.99 -18.18 7.92
CA ALA A 26 -21.53 -17.49 6.72
C ALA A 26 -22.18 -16.10 6.55
N VAL A 27 -23.47 -15.95 6.86
CA VAL A 27 -24.17 -14.66 6.84
C VAL A 27 -23.62 -13.72 7.91
N MET A 28 -23.41 -14.20 9.14
CA MET A 28 -22.85 -13.39 10.23
C MET A 28 -21.43 -12.88 9.89
N LEU A 29 -20.60 -13.73 9.29
CA LEU A 29 -19.28 -13.33 8.79
C LEU A 29 -19.40 -12.31 7.64
N ALA A 30 -20.33 -12.52 6.72
CA ALA A 30 -20.54 -11.60 5.60
C ALA A 30 -21.01 -10.21 6.06
N LEU A 31 -21.75 -10.09 7.16
CA LEU A 31 -22.19 -8.81 7.73
C LEU A 31 -21.05 -7.96 8.30
N ARG A 32 -19.90 -8.57 8.61
CA ARG A 32 -18.69 -7.85 9.05
C ARG A 32 -17.93 -7.23 7.87
N LEU A 33 -18.25 -7.60 6.64
CA LEU A 33 -17.56 -7.08 5.46
C LEU A 33 -17.96 -5.62 5.18
N PRO A 34 -17.01 -4.76 4.81
CA PRO A 34 -17.33 -3.38 4.49
C PRO A 34 -18.19 -3.28 3.20
N ALA A 35 -19.23 -2.44 3.26
CA ALA A 35 -20.39 -2.43 2.36
C ALA A 35 -20.11 -2.42 0.84
N PRO A 36 -19.14 -1.66 0.28
CA PRO A 36 -18.92 -1.69 -1.17
C PRO A 36 -18.25 -2.97 -1.69
N MET A 37 -17.73 -3.83 -0.80
CA MET A 37 -16.97 -5.03 -1.17
C MET A 37 -17.81 -6.32 -1.15
N GLY A 38 -18.88 -6.39 -0.35
CA GLY A 38 -19.64 -7.63 -0.12
C GLY A 38 -20.12 -8.30 -1.41
N LYS A 39 -20.67 -7.54 -2.36
CA LYS A 39 -21.15 -8.08 -3.65
C LYS A 39 -20.02 -8.74 -4.45
N LYS A 40 -18.85 -8.09 -4.55
CA LYS A 40 -17.69 -8.61 -5.29
C LYS A 40 -17.13 -9.84 -4.60
N LEU A 41 -17.08 -9.84 -3.26
CA LEU A 41 -16.61 -10.99 -2.49
C LEU A 41 -17.50 -12.22 -2.70
N VAL A 42 -18.83 -12.05 -2.73
CA VAL A 42 -19.75 -13.16 -3.02
C VAL A 42 -19.53 -13.73 -4.43
N GLN A 43 -19.29 -12.88 -5.43
CA GLN A 43 -18.97 -13.34 -6.79
C GLN A 43 -17.63 -14.09 -6.85
N TYR A 44 -16.65 -13.63 -6.08
CA TYR A 44 -15.36 -14.30 -5.95
C TYR A 44 -15.47 -15.66 -5.24
N LEU A 45 -16.22 -15.75 -4.15
CA LEU A 45 -16.42 -17.01 -3.41
C LEU A 45 -17.16 -18.06 -4.27
N ALA A 46 -18.00 -17.62 -5.21
CA ALA A 46 -18.63 -18.53 -6.18
C ALA A 46 -17.60 -19.26 -7.08
N LEU A 47 -16.37 -18.75 -7.24
CA LEU A 47 -15.31 -19.41 -8.01
C LEU A 47 -14.78 -20.70 -7.36
N PHE A 48 -15.06 -20.91 -6.08
CA PHE A 48 -14.71 -22.13 -5.36
C PHE A 48 -15.76 -23.24 -5.53
N ARG A 49 -16.89 -22.94 -6.20
CA ARG A 49 -17.96 -23.90 -6.41
C ARG A 49 -17.52 -25.03 -7.37
N PRO A 50 -17.56 -26.30 -6.96
CA PRO A 50 -17.31 -27.42 -7.85
C PRO A 50 -18.33 -27.51 -8.99
N VAL A 51 -17.95 -28.10 -10.13
CA VAL A 51 -18.85 -28.22 -11.30
C VAL A 51 -20.04 -29.15 -11.03
N LYS A 52 -19.82 -30.24 -10.28
CA LYS A 52 -20.82 -31.30 -10.07
C LYS A 52 -21.61 -31.18 -8.76
N ARG A 53 -21.21 -30.27 -7.86
CA ARG A 53 -21.78 -30.17 -6.51
C ARG A 53 -21.86 -28.72 -6.08
N ASP A 54 -22.83 -28.44 -5.22
CA ASP A 54 -22.95 -27.13 -4.61
C ASP A 54 -21.83 -26.89 -3.59
N LEU A 55 -21.48 -25.62 -3.42
CA LEU A 55 -20.59 -25.17 -2.36
C LEU A 55 -21.37 -25.24 -1.04
N SER A 56 -20.92 -26.07 -0.10
CA SER A 56 -21.55 -26.14 1.23
C SER A 56 -21.36 -24.82 1.98
N PHE A 57 -22.33 -24.47 2.83
CA PHE A 57 -22.22 -23.28 3.66
C PHE A 57 -21.06 -23.37 4.65
N ASP A 58 -20.73 -24.56 5.15
CA ASP A 58 -19.56 -24.75 6.03
C ASP A 58 -18.25 -24.44 5.31
N ARG A 59 -18.13 -24.82 4.02
CA ARG A 59 -16.95 -24.46 3.24
C ARG A 59 -16.92 -22.96 2.94
N LEU A 60 -18.08 -22.36 2.68
CA LEU A 60 -18.20 -20.91 2.48
C LEU A 60 -17.78 -20.14 3.73
N ALA A 61 -18.23 -20.55 4.92
CA ALA A 61 -17.84 -19.95 6.19
C ALA A 61 -16.32 -20.01 6.40
N ARG A 62 -15.71 -21.18 6.19
CA ARG A 62 -14.24 -21.34 6.27
C ARG A 62 -13.49 -20.40 5.32
N LEU A 63 -13.95 -20.26 4.07
CA LEU A 63 -13.33 -19.33 3.11
C LEU A 63 -13.47 -17.86 3.55
N LEU A 64 -14.58 -17.50 4.21
CA LEU A 64 -14.74 -16.16 4.78
C LEU A 64 -13.81 -15.95 5.98
N GLU A 65 -13.69 -16.93 6.87
CA GLU A 65 -12.78 -16.88 8.02
C GLU A 65 -11.31 -16.76 7.61
N GLU A 66 -10.92 -17.38 6.49
CA GLU A 66 -9.58 -17.23 5.92
C GLU A 66 -9.30 -15.78 5.48
N LEU A 67 -10.30 -15.08 4.92
CA LEU A 67 -10.14 -13.73 4.35
C LEU A 67 -10.37 -12.59 5.35
N LEU A 68 -11.28 -12.77 6.31
CA LEU A 68 -11.73 -11.70 7.20
C LEU A 68 -10.60 -11.06 8.01
N PRO A 69 -9.68 -11.81 8.64
CA PRO A 69 -8.59 -11.23 9.40
C PRO A 69 -7.70 -10.30 8.56
N ASP A 70 -7.40 -10.68 7.33
CA ASP A 70 -6.56 -9.91 6.41
C ASP A 70 -7.27 -8.64 5.92
N ILE A 71 -8.58 -8.75 5.66
CA ILE A 71 -9.43 -7.61 5.32
C ILE A 71 -9.51 -6.61 6.47
N GLU A 72 -9.74 -7.09 7.70
CA GLU A 72 -9.88 -6.25 8.90
C GLU A 72 -8.55 -5.58 9.27
N ARG A 73 -7.42 -6.27 9.09
CA ARG A 73 -6.07 -5.73 9.28
C ARG A 73 -5.62 -4.80 8.15
N ALA A 74 -6.32 -4.81 7.02
CA ALA A 74 -5.92 -4.14 5.78
C ALA A 74 -4.49 -4.51 5.32
N GLN A 75 -4.09 -5.75 5.57
CA GLN A 75 -2.76 -6.30 5.27
C GLN A 75 -2.89 -7.76 4.85
N VAL A 76 -1.99 -8.24 3.99
CA VAL A 76 -1.96 -9.64 3.56
C VAL A 76 -0.52 -10.16 3.56
N ASP A 77 -0.34 -11.39 4.05
CA ASP A 77 0.95 -12.07 4.01
C ASP A 77 1.05 -12.91 2.73
N HIS A 78 2.05 -12.61 1.90
CA HIS A 78 2.31 -13.35 0.67
C HIS A 78 3.81 -13.42 0.37
N ASP A 79 4.28 -14.62 0.02
CA ASP A 79 5.69 -14.90 -0.27
C ASP A 79 6.66 -14.43 0.83
N GLY A 80 6.27 -14.63 2.09
CA GLY A 80 7.09 -14.28 3.27
C GLY A 80 7.17 -12.78 3.58
N ARG A 81 6.38 -11.94 2.90
CA ARG A 81 6.29 -10.51 3.16
C ARG A 81 4.85 -10.08 3.42
N THR A 82 4.66 -9.17 4.36
CA THR A 82 3.39 -8.49 4.60
C THR A 82 3.22 -7.30 3.66
N TRP A 83 2.10 -7.26 2.94
CA TRP A 83 1.77 -6.22 1.98
C TRP A 83 0.59 -5.37 2.48
N PRO A 84 0.61 -4.05 2.27
CA PRO A 84 -0.55 -3.21 2.53
C PRO A 84 -1.68 -3.57 1.56
N ALA A 85 -2.84 -3.92 2.10
CA ALA A 85 -4.03 -4.30 1.34
C ALA A 85 -5.25 -3.47 1.80
N PRO A 86 -5.27 -2.16 1.51
CA PRO A 86 -6.46 -1.34 1.76
C PRO A 86 -7.65 -1.87 0.97
N GLN A 87 -8.87 -1.53 1.40
CA GLN A 87 -10.11 -2.03 0.78
C GLN A 87 -10.18 -1.80 -0.74
N THR A 88 -9.57 -0.71 -1.23
CA THR A 88 -9.49 -0.41 -2.67
C THR A 88 -8.71 -1.47 -3.44
N TYR A 89 -7.64 -2.03 -2.87
CA TYR A 89 -6.84 -3.07 -3.51
C TYR A 89 -7.58 -4.39 -3.53
N TRP A 90 -8.34 -4.72 -2.48
CA TRP A 90 -9.23 -5.89 -2.49
C TRP A 90 -10.26 -5.84 -3.61
N GLN A 91 -10.91 -4.69 -3.81
CA GLN A 91 -11.88 -4.53 -4.91
C GLN A 91 -11.22 -4.71 -6.27
N GLN A 92 -10.07 -4.06 -6.50
CA GLN A 92 -9.31 -4.16 -7.75
C GLN A 92 -8.78 -5.58 -8.02
N ALA A 93 -8.28 -6.25 -6.98
CA ALA A 93 -7.78 -7.61 -7.07
C ALA A 93 -8.91 -8.59 -7.39
N ILE A 94 -10.05 -8.50 -6.71
CA ILE A 94 -11.22 -9.33 -7.02
C ILE A 94 -11.69 -9.10 -8.46
N ASP A 95 -11.75 -7.85 -8.92
CA ASP A 95 -12.13 -7.54 -10.31
C ASP A 95 -11.14 -8.15 -11.33
N THR A 96 -9.86 -8.13 -11.01
CA THR A 96 -8.81 -8.76 -11.84
C THR A 96 -9.00 -10.27 -11.91
N VAL A 97 -9.31 -10.93 -10.79
CA VAL A 97 -9.59 -12.37 -10.76
C VAL A 97 -10.85 -12.71 -11.54
N LEU A 98 -11.93 -11.92 -11.38
CA LEU A 98 -13.16 -12.12 -12.13
C LEU A 98 -12.96 -11.94 -13.64
N ALA A 99 -12.18 -10.93 -14.05
CA ALA A 99 -11.81 -10.75 -15.45
C ALA A 99 -10.94 -11.91 -15.99
N ALA A 100 -10.06 -12.48 -15.16
CA ALA A 100 -9.27 -13.65 -15.53
C ALA A 100 -10.13 -14.90 -15.72
N ARG A 101 -11.21 -15.07 -14.93
CA ARG A 101 -12.24 -16.10 -15.17
C ARG A 101 -12.88 -15.89 -16.53
N ASP A 102 -13.37 -14.68 -16.80
CA ASP A 102 -14.12 -14.38 -18.03
C ASP A 102 -13.27 -14.55 -19.28
N ALA A 103 -11.96 -14.35 -19.16
CA ALA A 103 -10.97 -14.63 -20.19
C ALA A 103 -10.57 -16.13 -20.32
N GLY A 104 -11.15 -17.03 -19.52
CA GLY A 104 -10.82 -18.47 -19.53
C GLY A 104 -9.42 -18.82 -19.01
N ARG A 105 -8.76 -17.90 -18.29
CA ARG A 105 -7.38 -18.08 -17.79
C ARG A 105 -7.31 -18.78 -16.43
N LEU A 106 -8.44 -18.99 -15.77
CA LEU A 106 -8.51 -19.65 -14.47
C LEU A 106 -9.00 -21.08 -14.58
N THR A 107 -8.33 -21.97 -13.86
CA THR A 107 -8.79 -23.34 -13.66
C THR A 107 -9.74 -23.37 -12.46
N LEU A 108 -11.02 -23.65 -12.73
CA LEU A 108 -12.06 -23.75 -11.71
C LEU A 108 -12.32 -25.22 -11.32
N PRO A 109 -12.71 -25.50 -10.06
CA PRO A 109 -12.85 -24.55 -8.95
C PRO A 109 -11.49 -24.08 -8.41
N LEU A 110 -11.47 -22.86 -7.87
CA LEU A 110 -10.30 -22.40 -7.11
C LEU A 110 -10.11 -23.28 -5.87
N LYS A 111 -8.85 -23.57 -5.54
CA LYS A 111 -8.48 -24.40 -4.38
C LYS A 111 -8.11 -23.55 -3.15
N SER A 112 -7.56 -22.37 -3.36
CA SER A 112 -7.08 -21.45 -2.32
C SER A 112 -7.14 -19.99 -2.78
N HIS A 113 -6.88 -19.07 -1.84
CA HIS A 113 -6.78 -17.62 -2.10
C HIS A 113 -5.42 -17.18 -2.67
N GLY A 114 -4.50 -18.11 -2.95
CA GLY A 114 -3.11 -17.77 -3.34
C GLY A 114 -3.01 -16.87 -4.57
N TYR A 115 -3.86 -17.08 -5.58
CA TYR A 115 -3.90 -16.19 -6.75
C TYR A 115 -4.43 -14.79 -6.44
N LEU A 116 -5.39 -14.68 -5.52
CA LEU A 116 -5.87 -13.36 -5.07
C LEU A 116 -4.76 -12.63 -4.32
N TYR A 117 -4.02 -13.35 -3.46
CA TYR A 117 -2.92 -12.78 -2.67
C TYR A 117 -1.75 -12.35 -3.55
N SER A 118 -1.44 -13.10 -4.61
CA SER A 118 -0.41 -12.69 -5.57
C SER A 118 -0.80 -11.42 -6.34
N VAL A 119 -2.07 -11.27 -6.72
CA VAL A 119 -2.58 -10.05 -7.35
C VAL A 119 -2.52 -8.87 -6.36
N LEU A 120 -2.91 -9.07 -5.09
CA LEU A 120 -2.82 -8.04 -4.05
C LEU A 120 -1.37 -7.57 -3.82
N ALA A 121 -0.44 -8.52 -3.65
CA ALA A 121 0.98 -8.24 -3.52
C ALA A 121 1.53 -7.48 -4.74
N GLY A 122 1.11 -7.86 -5.96
CA GLY A 122 1.48 -7.16 -7.19
C GLY A 122 0.97 -5.71 -7.25
N LEU A 123 -0.27 -5.46 -6.79
CA LEU A 123 -0.83 -4.11 -6.70
C LEU A 123 -0.08 -3.24 -5.69
N ALA A 124 0.22 -3.80 -4.51
CA ALA A 124 0.97 -3.13 -3.46
C ALA A 124 2.41 -2.80 -3.89
N SER A 125 3.14 -3.78 -4.43
CA SER A 125 4.48 -3.60 -4.99
C SER A 125 4.51 -2.54 -6.09
N SER A 126 3.52 -2.55 -7.00
CA SER A 126 3.40 -1.55 -8.05
C SER A 126 3.10 -0.15 -7.51
N ALA A 127 2.41 -0.03 -6.38
CA ALA A 127 2.15 1.25 -5.73
C ALA A 127 3.39 1.79 -5.02
N GLU A 128 4.11 0.94 -4.28
CA GLU A 128 5.40 1.28 -3.65
C GLU A 128 6.40 1.79 -4.70
N GLY A 129 6.59 1.05 -5.80
CA GLY A 129 7.49 1.47 -6.88
C GLY A 129 7.07 2.76 -7.59
N ARG A 130 5.76 3.09 -7.62
CA ARG A 130 5.29 4.39 -8.13
C ARG A 130 5.59 5.51 -7.14
N ALA A 131 5.38 5.29 -5.85
CA ALA A 131 5.67 6.28 -4.81
C ALA A 131 7.18 6.60 -4.75
N GLU A 132 8.03 5.58 -4.83
CA GLU A 132 9.49 5.75 -4.86
C GLU A 132 9.95 6.54 -6.09
N ARG A 133 9.48 6.17 -7.30
CA ARG A 133 9.77 6.93 -8.53
C ARG A 133 9.31 8.38 -8.45
N GLN A 134 8.14 8.65 -7.88
CA GLN A 134 7.66 10.03 -7.70
C GLN A 134 8.53 10.82 -6.73
N HIS A 135 8.96 10.19 -5.63
CA HIS A 135 9.85 10.80 -4.66
C HIS A 135 11.24 11.07 -5.27
N GLU A 136 11.77 10.14 -6.05
CA GLU A 136 13.02 10.34 -6.78
C GLU A 136 12.89 11.44 -7.85
N GLN A 137 11.81 11.48 -8.62
CA GLN A 137 11.55 12.56 -9.57
C GLN A 137 11.46 13.93 -8.89
N ARG A 138 10.85 14.02 -7.70
CA ARG A 138 10.84 15.26 -6.90
C ARG A 138 12.26 15.67 -6.47
N ARG A 139 13.12 14.71 -6.11
CA ARG A 139 14.54 14.98 -5.80
C ARG A 139 15.30 15.46 -7.05
N GLN A 140 15.12 14.79 -8.19
CA GLN A 140 15.78 15.13 -9.45
C GLN A 140 15.33 16.49 -10.01
N ARG A 141 14.05 16.88 -9.80
CA ARG A 141 13.53 18.21 -10.19
C ARG A 141 14.09 19.37 -9.37
N GLY A 142 14.74 19.10 -8.23
CA GLY A 142 15.44 20.13 -7.45
C GLY A 142 14.52 21.05 -6.63
N ASP A 143 13.27 20.67 -6.40
CA ASP A 143 12.26 21.48 -5.69
C ASP A 143 12.58 21.66 -4.19
N GLY A 144 13.53 20.90 -3.64
CA GLY A 144 13.90 20.93 -2.21
C GLY A 144 14.82 22.09 -1.78
N TRP A 145 15.44 22.82 -2.72
CA TRP A 145 16.36 23.94 -2.42
C TRP A 145 15.83 25.32 -2.82
N ARG A 146 14.68 25.41 -3.49
CA ARG A 146 14.04 26.70 -3.83
C ARG A 146 13.14 27.16 -2.68
N TYR A 147 13.74 27.38 -1.51
CA TYR A 147 13.10 28.24 -0.51
C TYR A 147 12.94 29.63 -1.14
N GLY A 148 11.77 30.23 -1.02
CA GLY A 148 11.41 31.54 -1.56
C GLY A 148 12.13 32.71 -0.89
N GLY A 149 13.45 32.63 -0.75
CA GLY A 149 14.32 33.78 -0.72
C GLY A 149 14.99 33.82 -2.08
N GLY A 150 14.72 34.86 -2.87
CA GLY A 150 15.58 35.15 -4.01
C GLY A 150 17.04 35.09 -3.55
N LEU A 151 17.92 34.53 -4.37
CA LEU A 151 19.35 34.74 -4.20
C LEU A 151 19.57 36.25 -4.34
N THR A 152 19.42 37.00 -3.26
CA THR A 152 20.04 38.30 -3.17
C THR A 152 21.53 38.00 -3.26
N PRO A 153 22.25 38.49 -4.26
CA PRO A 153 23.70 38.44 -4.19
C PRO A 153 24.11 39.02 -2.83
N VAL A 154 25.14 38.45 -2.20
CA VAL A 154 25.58 38.85 -0.84
C VAL A 154 25.82 40.36 -0.70
N THR A 155 25.97 41.04 -1.84
CA THR A 155 26.09 42.49 -1.99
C THR A 155 24.82 43.28 -1.65
N SER A 156 23.65 42.65 -1.59
CA SER A 156 22.35 43.32 -1.39
C SER A 156 21.78 43.17 0.02
N ALA A 157 22.40 42.38 0.90
CA ALA A 157 21.90 42.09 2.24
C ALA A 157 22.54 42.93 3.37
N LEU A 158 23.48 43.83 3.04
CA LEU A 158 24.09 44.72 4.03
C LEU A 158 23.57 46.15 3.81
N PRO A 159 22.97 46.80 4.83
CA PRO A 159 22.85 48.25 4.84
C PRO A 159 24.26 48.85 4.65
N ARG A 160 24.43 49.70 3.65
CA ARG A 160 25.72 50.39 3.36
C ARG A 160 26.21 51.29 4.51
N ASP A 161 25.42 51.44 5.57
CA ASP A 161 25.69 52.35 6.69
C ASP A 161 26.12 51.65 7.98
N SER A 162 26.60 50.40 7.91
CA SER A 162 27.29 49.80 9.07
C SER A 162 28.74 50.28 9.12
N PRO A 163 29.23 50.84 10.25
CA PRO A 163 30.64 51.11 10.42
C PRO A 163 31.41 49.79 10.29
N GLY A 164 32.41 49.75 9.41
CA GLY A 164 33.25 48.57 9.25
C GLY A 164 33.92 48.19 10.58
N PRO A 165 34.11 46.89 10.89
CA PRO A 165 34.74 46.49 12.12
C PRO A 165 36.17 47.04 12.18
N ASP A 166 36.53 47.68 13.29
CA ASP A 166 37.89 48.13 13.55
C ASP A 166 38.85 46.95 13.40
N LYS A 167 39.80 47.09 12.46
CA LYS A 167 40.87 46.09 12.28
C LYS A 167 41.69 46.04 13.57
N PRO A 168 41.80 44.88 14.24
CA PRO A 168 42.70 44.78 15.38
C PRO A 168 44.15 45.04 14.91
N PRO A 169 44.97 45.73 15.72
CA PRO A 169 46.35 46.00 15.37
C PRO A 169 47.10 44.67 15.19
N LYS A 170 47.85 44.57 14.09
CA LYS A 170 48.66 43.39 13.78
C LYS A 170 49.68 43.18 14.88
N THR A 171 49.50 42.15 15.70
CA THR A 171 50.53 41.71 16.65
C THR A 171 51.73 41.16 15.87
N PRO A 172 52.96 41.55 16.21
CA PRO A 172 54.15 41.02 15.55
C PRO A 172 54.30 39.53 15.86
N MET A 173 54.72 38.79 14.83
CA MET A 173 54.91 37.34 14.81
C MET A 173 55.77 36.87 16.02
N PRO A 174 55.28 35.90 16.83
CA PRO A 174 55.99 35.40 18.01
C PRO A 174 57.40 34.86 17.71
N GLY A 175 58.37 35.20 18.57
CA GLY A 175 59.80 34.91 18.33
C GLY A 175 60.17 33.44 18.14
N HIS A 176 59.41 32.51 18.74
CA HIS A 176 59.65 31.07 18.56
C HIS A 176 59.37 30.60 17.12
N ILE A 177 58.44 31.25 16.41
CA ILE A 177 58.11 30.92 15.01
C ILE A 177 59.23 31.41 14.07
N LYS A 178 59.84 32.57 14.37
CA LYS A 178 61.01 33.08 13.62
C LYS A 178 62.23 32.16 13.78
N ALA A 179 62.43 31.59 14.98
CA ALA A 179 63.56 30.69 15.25
C ALA A 179 63.43 29.33 14.51
N GLN A 180 62.21 28.83 14.30
CA GLN A 180 61.96 27.60 13.54
C GLN A 180 62.21 27.78 12.03
N LEU A 181 61.89 28.95 11.47
CA LEU A 181 62.12 29.25 10.05
C LEU A 181 63.60 29.43 9.70
N ASN A 182 64.42 29.91 10.64
CA ASN A 182 65.86 30.11 10.41
C ASN A 182 66.71 28.85 10.60
N LYS A 183 66.16 27.79 11.23
CA LYS A 183 66.87 26.51 11.39
C LYS A 183 66.82 25.59 10.15
N GLY A 184 65.99 25.91 9.15
CA GLY A 184 65.90 25.16 7.90
C GLY A 184 66.68 25.76 6.72
N LYS A 185 67.58 26.72 6.97
CA LYS A 185 68.32 27.46 5.93
C LYS A 185 69.86 27.35 6.04
N SER A 186 70.35 26.45 6.88
CA SER A 186 71.77 26.15 7.04
C SER A 186 71.98 24.64 7.10
N GLU A 187 71.77 23.99 5.96
CA GLU A 187 72.42 22.75 5.51
C GLU A 187 72.58 22.82 4.00
#